data_AF-A0A7G8JLE2-F1
#
_entry.id   AF-A0A7G8JLE2-F1
#
_cell.length_a   1.000
_cell.length_b   1.000
_cell.length_c   1.000
_cell.angle_alpha   90.00
_cell.angle_beta   90.00
_cell.angle_gamma   90.00
#
_symmetry.space_group_name_H-M   'P 1'
#
loop_
_entity.id
_entity.type
_entity.pdbx_description
1 polymer ?
#
loop_
_entity_poly.entity_id
_entity_poly.type
_entity_poly.pdbx_seq_one_letter_code
_entity_poly.pdbx_strand_id
1 'polypeptide(L)'
;MRHHGCIFRFDPLRPFNRLRSALSAPLLLLPLFIAAPSAMAQSAGKAPSAPASNEDVFLYRGMGSSYVCNARTAGIEFPKAVGVAAATYVQLLNGRHGGKVASTGNKKLTNEQLFAGAEFQIITGAIQFCPDKVPDDVKTKVKEALKKAKAAK
;
A
#
# COMPACT_ATOMS: atom_id res chain seq x y z
N MET A 1 -41.51 32.61 69.38
CA MET A 1 -40.53 31.54 69.64
C MET A 1 -41.16 30.19 69.36
N ARG A 2 -40.69 29.47 68.33
CA ARG A 2 -40.71 27.99 68.25
C ARG A 2 -39.88 27.56 67.04
N HIS A 3 -38.72 26.98 67.34
CA HIS A 3 -37.83 26.31 66.39
C HIS A 3 -38.50 25.04 65.85
N HIS A 4 -38.46 24.83 64.54
CA HIS A 4 -38.61 23.50 63.96
C HIS A 4 -37.38 23.23 63.09
N GLY A 5 -36.47 22.42 63.65
CA GLY A 5 -35.25 21.96 63.00
C GLY A 5 -35.56 21.01 61.85
N CYS A 6 -34.86 21.22 60.73
CA CYS A 6 -34.86 20.31 59.61
C CYS A 6 -34.03 19.07 59.98
N ILE A 7 -34.68 17.93 60.22
CA ILE A 7 -33.98 16.65 60.40
C ILE A 7 -33.56 16.15 59.02
N PHE A 8 -32.27 16.28 58.70
CA PHE A 8 -31.66 15.60 57.56
C PHE A 8 -31.58 14.10 57.85
N ARG A 9 -32.50 13.33 57.26
CA ARG A 9 -32.45 11.86 57.28
C ARG A 9 -31.41 11.42 56.26
N PHE A 10 -30.21 11.08 56.72
CA PHE A 10 -29.18 10.45 55.90
C PHE A 10 -29.62 9.01 55.60
N ASP A 11 -29.89 8.71 54.34
CA ASP A 11 -30.24 7.37 53.86
C ASP A 11 -29.00 6.74 53.20
N PRO A 12 -28.28 5.83 53.87
CA PRO A 12 -26.97 5.35 53.44
C PRO A 12 -27.01 4.34 52.28
N LEU A 13 -28.21 3.94 51.82
CA LEU A 13 -28.36 2.91 50.78
C LEU A 13 -28.52 3.46 49.35
N ARG A 14 -28.62 4.78 49.18
CA ARG A 14 -28.68 5.43 47.85
C ARG A 14 -27.41 5.40 46.99
N PRO A 15 -26.16 5.35 47.50
CA PRO A 15 -24.98 5.47 46.65
C PRO A 15 -24.63 4.18 45.90
N PHE A 16 -25.03 3.01 46.40
CA PHE A 16 -24.66 1.72 45.79
C PHE A 16 -25.40 1.43 44.47
N ASN A 17 -26.64 1.91 44.31
CA ASN A 17 -27.43 1.61 43.12
C ASN A 17 -27.10 2.53 41.92
N ARG A 18 -26.58 3.73 42.17
CA ARG A 18 -26.14 4.66 41.10
C ARG A 18 -24.79 4.26 40.51
N LEU A 19 -23.90 3.65 41.30
CA LEU A 19 -22.60 3.20 40.81
C LEU A 19 -22.71 2.00 39.87
N ARG A 20 -23.65 1.08 40.13
CA ARG A 20 -23.93 -0.07 39.23
C ARG A 20 -24.44 0.34 37.85
N SER A 21 -25.17 1.44 37.74
CA SER A 21 -25.71 1.91 36.46
C SER A 21 -24.71 2.67 35.58
N ALA A 22 -23.58 3.13 36.14
CA ALA A 22 -22.57 3.89 35.40
C ALA A 22 -21.48 2.99 34.77
N LEU A 23 -21.33 1.75 35.25
CA LEU A 23 -20.33 0.80 34.72
C LEU A 23 -20.82 -0.06 33.55
N SER A 24 -22.12 -0.03 33.19
CA SER A 24 -22.68 -0.82 32.09
C SER A 24 -22.60 -0.13 30.72
N ALA A 25 -22.40 1.19 30.67
CA ALA A 25 -22.31 1.95 29.43
C ALA A 25 -21.03 1.70 28.59
N PRO A 26 -19.82 1.48 29.16
CA PRO A 26 -18.61 1.26 28.37
C PRO A 26 -18.55 -0.13 27.70
N LEU A 27 -19.24 -1.14 28.25
CA LEU A 27 -19.19 -2.51 27.72
C LEU A 27 -19.92 -2.67 26.37
N LEU A 28 -20.88 -1.80 26.06
CA LEU A 28 -21.63 -1.86 24.80
C LEU A 28 -20.80 -1.40 23.58
N LEU A 29 -19.67 -0.72 23.80
CA LEU A 29 -18.77 -0.25 22.73
C LEU A 29 -17.56 -1.16 22.51
N LEU A 30 -17.32 -2.13 23.39
CA LEU A 30 -16.23 -3.11 23.26
C LEU A 30 -16.26 -3.96 21.96
N PRO A 31 -17.43 -4.33 21.39
CA PRO A 31 -17.48 -5.14 20.17
C PRO A 31 -16.92 -4.41 18.93
N LEU A 32 -16.98 -3.07 18.91
CA LEU A 32 -16.50 -2.27 17.78
C LEU A 32 -14.97 -2.32 17.64
N PHE A 33 -14.24 -2.44 18.75
CA PHE A 33 -12.77 -2.51 18.75
C PHE A 33 -12.23 -3.87 18.30
N ILE A 34 -13.01 -4.94 18.45
CA ILE A 34 -12.59 -6.30 18.07
C ILE A 34 -12.91 -6.60 16.59
N ALA A 35 -13.96 -5.99 16.02
CA ALA A 35 -14.35 -6.23 14.63
C ALA A 35 -13.46 -5.52 13.57
N ALA A 36 -12.82 -4.41 13.93
CA ALA A 36 -11.96 -3.66 13.01
C ALA A 36 -10.73 -4.44 12.50
N PRO A 37 -9.93 -5.11 13.36
CA PRO A 37 -8.78 -5.88 12.88
C PRO A 37 -9.16 -7.08 12.00
N SER A 38 -10.35 -7.67 12.20
CA SER A 38 -10.83 -8.81 11.41
C SER A 38 -11.10 -8.45 9.95
N ALA A 39 -11.68 -7.27 9.68
CA ALA A 39 -11.98 -6.82 8.33
C ALA A 39 -10.71 -6.55 7.50
N MET A 40 -9.66 -6.01 8.11
CA MET A 40 -8.36 -5.79 7.46
C MET A 40 -7.63 -7.12 7.17
N ALA A 41 -7.73 -8.10 8.07
CA ALA A 41 -7.14 -9.42 7.87
C ALA A 41 -7.84 -10.22 6.74
N GLN A 42 -9.16 -10.06 6.56
CA GLN A 42 -9.89 -10.73 5.48
C GLN A 42 -9.62 -10.14 4.08
N SER A 43 -9.15 -8.89 3.98
CA SER A 43 -8.67 -8.32 2.72
C SER A 43 -7.34 -8.92 2.26
N ALA A 44 -6.51 -9.43 3.19
CA ALA A 44 -5.23 -10.05 2.86
C ALA A 44 -5.36 -11.49 2.33
N GLY A 45 -6.52 -12.14 2.54
CA GLY A 45 -6.76 -13.55 2.21
C GLY A 45 -7.44 -13.83 0.87
N LYS A 46 -8.12 -12.84 0.26
CA LYS A 46 -8.65 -12.98 -1.11
C LYS A 46 -7.57 -12.56 -2.09
N ALA A 47 -6.80 -13.52 -2.59
CA ALA A 47 -5.92 -13.29 -3.73
C ALA A 47 -6.73 -12.66 -4.86
N PRO A 48 -6.48 -11.41 -5.28
CA PRO A 48 -7.13 -10.88 -6.45
C PRO A 48 -6.58 -11.68 -7.63
N SER A 49 -7.44 -12.49 -8.22
CA SER A 49 -7.09 -13.50 -9.22
C SER A 49 -6.98 -12.92 -10.62
N ALA A 50 -7.37 -11.66 -10.80
CA ALA A 50 -7.30 -10.97 -12.08
C ALA A 50 -5.84 -10.59 -12.40
N PRO A 51 -5.40 -10.78 -13.65
CA PRO A 51 -4.17 -10.16 -14.13
C PRO A 51 -4.19 -8.64 -13.86
N ALA A 52 -3.02 -8.06 -13.57
CA ALA A 52 -2.90 -6.62 -13.43
C ALA A 52 -3.38 -5.92 -14.71
N SER A 53 -4.30 -4.98 -14.56
CA SER A 53 -4.83 -4.23 -15.70
C SER A 53 -3.77 -3.30 -16.29
N ASN A 54 -4.06 -2.69 -17.44
CA ASN A 54 -3.15 -1.70 -18.01
C ASN A 54 -3.04 -0.46 -17.11
N GLU A 55 -4.11 -0.12 -16.40
CA GLU A 55 -4.17 0.97 -15.43
C GLU A 55 -3.33 0.65 -14.19
N ASP A 56 -3.40 -0.59 -13.67
CA ASP A 56 -2.53 -1.06 -12.58
C ASP A 56 -1.06 -0.96 -12.99
N VAL A 57 -0.73 -1.48 -14.18
CA VAL A 57 0.63 -1.46 -14.73
C VAL A 57 1.13 -0.02 -14.90
N PHE A 58 0.29 0.88 -15.45
CA PHE A 58 0.62 2.28 -15.61
C PHE A 58 0.86 2.98 -14.26
N LEU A 59 0.02 2.70 -13.26
CA LEU A 59 0.15 3.22 -11.91
C LEU A 59 1.46 2.75 -11.26
N TYR A 60 1.75 1.45 -11.28
CA TYR A 60 2.95 0.88 -10.67
C TYR A 60 4.22 1.38 -11.36
N ARG A 61 4.18 1.54 -12.69
CA ARG A 61 5.25 2.17 -13.45
C ARG A 61 5.48 3.61 -12.98
N GLY A 62 4.42 4.41 -12.90
CA GLY A 62 4.50 5.79 -12.44
C GLY A 62 5.11 5.91 -11.03
N MET A 63 4.63 5.08 -10.10
CA MET A 63 5.14 5.02 -8.73
C MET A 63 6.62 4.62 -8.69
N GLY A 64 7.00 3.54 -9.39
CA GLY A 64 8.38 3.07 -9.40
C GLY A 64 9.34 4.08 -10.05
N SER A 65 8.94 4.73 -11.15
CA SER A 65 9.72 5.80 -11.77
C SER A 65 9.88 7.01 -10.84
N SER A 66 8.82 7.43 -10.18
CA SER A 66 8.87 8.54 -9.20
C SER A 66 9.78 8.19 -8.01
N TYR A 67 9.69 6.96 -7.50
CA TYR A 67 10.59 6.48 -6.45
C TYR A 67 12.06 6.57 -6.89
N VAL A 68 12.39 6.13 -8.10
CA VAL A 68 13.77 6.25 -8.63
C VAL A 68 14.20 7.71 -8.67
N CYS A 69 13.37 8.62 -9.18
CA CYS A 69 13.71 10.04 -9.22
C CYS A 69 14.00 10.63 -7.82
N ASN A 70 13.16 10.31 -6.84
CA ASN A 70 13.31 10.78 -5.47
C ASN A 70 14.54 10.15 -4.79
N ALA A 71 14.75 8.85 -4.96
CA ALA A 71 15.89 8.13 -4.43
C ALA A 71 17.22 8.67 -4.98
N ARG A 72 17.28 8.95 -6.29
CA ARG A 72 18.45 9.57 -6.92
C ARG A 72 18.71 10.98 -6.40
N THR A 73 17.65 11.75 -6.16
CA THR A 73 17.77 13.09 -5.55
C THR A 73 18.30 13.00 -4.12
N ALA A 74 17.95 11.95 -3.38
CA ALA A 74 18.48 11.64 -2.06
C ALA A 74 19.88 10.98 -2.07
N GLY A 75 20.56 10.90 -3.22
CA GLY A 75 21.91 10.35 -3.33
C GLY A 75 22.00 8.82 -3.35
N ILE A 76 20.89 8.11 -3.51
CA ILE A 76 20.90 6.64 -3.64
C ILE A 76 21.42 6.27 -5.04
N GLU A 77 22.35 5.32 -5.11
CA GLU A 77 22.90 4.80 -6.36
C GLU A 77 21.83 4.27 -7.34
N PHE A 78 21.99 4.57 -8.63
CA PHE A 78 20.96 4.28 -9.64
C PHE A 78 20.54 2.81 -9.72
N PRO A 79 21.46 1.83 -9.79
CA PRO A 79 21.06 0.42 -9.79
C PRO A 79 20.31 0.01 -8.52
N LYS A 80 20.68 0.59 -7.37
CA LYS A 80 20.03 0.32 -6.09
C LYS A 80 18.61 0.90 -6.03
N ALA A 81 18.45 2.13 -6.50
CA ALA A 81 17.14 2.79 -6.59
C ALA A 81 16.19 2.01 -7.50
N VAL A 82 16.65 1.60 -8.68
CA VAL A 82 15.87 0.80 -9.64
C VAL A 82 15.53 -0.57 -9.05
N GLY A 83 16.51 -1.28 -8.47
CA GLY A 83 16.29 -2.62 -7.91
C GLY A 83 15.24 -2.62 -6.79
N VAL A 84 15.28 -1.63 -5.89
CA VAL A 84 14.25 -1.49 -4.83
C VAL A 84 12.88 -1.15 -5.43
N ALA A 85 12.82 -0.23 -6.39
CA ALA A 85 11.57 0.12 -7.05
C ALA A 85 10.95 -1.08 -7.79
N ALA A 86 11.77 -1.84 -8.52
CA ALA A 86 11.35 -3.03 -9.24
C ALA A 86 10.90 -4.13 -8.28
N ALA A 87 11.61 -4.37 -7.17
CA ALA A 87 11.19 -5.34 -6.17
C ALA A 87 9.83 -4.99 -5.56
N THR A 88 9.60 -3.71 -5.23
CA THR A 88 8.29 -3.25 -4.75
C THR A 88 7.21 -3.43 -5.81
N TYR A 89 7.49 -3.10 -7.07
CA TYR A 89 6.57 -3.36 -8.18
C TYR A 89 6.21 -4.84 -8.25
N VAL A 90 7.20 -5.74 -8.28
CA VAL A 90 6.99 -7.19 -8.40
C VAL A 90 6.23 -7.75 -7.21
N GLN A 91 6.47 -7.23 -6.00
CA GLN A 91 5.68 -7.60 -4.82
C GLN A 91 4.20 -7.24 -4.97
N LEU A 92 3.88 -6.07 -5.54
CA LEU A 92 2.50 -5.70 -5.84
C LEU A 92 1.88 -6.62 -6.89
N LEU A 93 2.61 -6.95 -7.96
CA LEU A 93 2.13 -7.89 -8.98
C LEU A 93 1.88 -9.29 -8.42
N ASN A 94 2.79 -9.80 -7.57
CA ASN A 94 2.62 -11.11 -6.96
C ASN A 94 1.50 -11.13 -5.92
N GLY A 95 1.50 -10.16 -5.00
CA GLY A 95 0.53 -10.10 -3.90
C GLY A 95 -0.88 -9.77 -4.36
N ARG A 96 -1.04 -8.82 -5.29
CA ARG A 96 -2.36 -8.36 -5.75
C ARG A 96 -2.84 -9.03 -7.04
N HIS A 97 -1.97 -9.59 -7.87
CA HIS A 97 -2.37 -10.09 -9.19
C HIS A 97 -1.87 -11.52 -9.47
N GLY A 98 -1.28 -12.18 -8.46
CA GLY A 98 -0.74 -13.54 -8.59
C GLY A 98 0.39 -13.68 -9.61
N GLY A 99 1.10 -12.58 -9.91
CA GLY A 99 2.18 -12.55 -10.91
C GLY A 99 1.70 -12.56 -12.36
N LYS A 100 0.45 -12.12 -12.61
CA LYS A 100 -0.17 -12.05 -13.93
C LYS A 100 -0.36 -10.60 -14.35
N VAL A 101 -0.20 -10.32 -15.64
CA VAL A 101 -0.44 -9.01 -16.25
C VAL A 101 -1.33 -9.18 -17.48
N ALA A 102 -2.22 -8.23 -17.75
CA ALA A 102 -3.24 -8.35 -18.80
C ALA A 102 -2.65 -8.59 -20.20
N SER A 103 -1.47 -8.02 -20.49
CA SER A 103 -0.77 -8.20 -21.76
C SER A 103 -0.33 -9.64 -22.04
N THR A 104 -0.29 -10.50 -21.01
CA THR A 104 0.02 -11.93 -21.12
C THR A 104 -1.19 -12.81 -20.78
N GLY A 105 -2.39 -12.21 -20.71
CA GLY A 105 -3.61 -12.88 -20.30
C GLY A 105 -3.49 -13.47 -18.88
N ASN A 106 -3.92 -14.71 -18.71
CA ASN A 106 -3.87 -15.41 -17.42
C ASN A 106 -2.53 -16.12 -17.15
N LYS A 107 -1.53 -15.97 -18.03
CA LYS A 107 -0.22 -16.59 -17.83
C LYS A 107 0.49 -15.93 -16.66
N LYS A 108 0.88 -16.73 -15.67
CA LYS A 108 1.78 -16.29 -14.59
C LYS A 108 3.19 -16.17 -15.14
N LEU A 109 3.81 -15.02 -14.90
CA LEU A 109 5.21 -14.75 -15.26
C LEU A 109 6.15 -15.21 -14.14
N THR A 110 7.37 -15.58 -14.49
CA THR A 110 8.42 -15.85 -13.49
C THR A 110 8.85 -14.54 -12.82
N ASN A 111 9.46 -14.65 -11.64
CA ASN A 111 10.00 -13.45 -11.00
C ASN A 111 11.06 -12.77 -11.87
N GLU A 112 11.93 -13.50 -12.58
CA GLU A 112 12.90 -12.84 -13.47
C GLU A 112 12.19 -12.05 -14.58
N GLN A 113 11.13 -12.61 -15.18
CA GLN A 113 10.34 -11.93 -16.21
C GLN A 113 9.65 -10.68 -15.66
N LEU A 114 9.09 -10.76 -14.46
CA LEU A 114 8.44 -9.64 -13.78
C LEU A 114 9.46 -8.54 -13.42
N PHE A 115 10.63 -8.91 -12.91
CA PHE A 115 11.70 -7.97 -12.59
C PHE A 115 12.23 -7.26 -13.83
N ALA A 116 12.59 -8.01 -14.88
CA ALA A 116 13.10 -7.42 -16.13
C ALA A 116 12.06 -6.47 -16.76
N GLY A 117 10.77 -6.86 -16.75
CA GLY A 117 9.68 -6.02 -17.21
C GLY A 117 9.50 -4.75 -16.35
N ALA A 118 9.53 -4.89 -15.02
CA ALA A 118 9.38 -3.78 -14.08
C ALA A 118 10.55 -2.79 -14.21
N GLU A 119 11.79 -3.26 -14.21
CA GLU A 119 12.98 -2.41 -14.38
C GLU A 119 12.90 -1.62 -15.69
N PHE A 120 12.58 -2.27 -16.81
CA PHE A 120 12.47 -1.59 -18.10
C PHE A 120 11.39 -0.50 -18.08
N GLN A 121 10.21 -0.80 -17.51
CA GLN A 121 9.12 0.18 -17.39
C GLN A 121 9.48 1.35 -16.47
N ILE A 122 10.10 1.05 -15.33
CA ILE A 122 10.51 2.06 -14.34
C ILE A 122 11.59 2.97 -14.92
N ILE A 123 12.62 2.40 -15.55
CA ILE A 123 13.70 3.19 -16.17
C ILE A 123 13.14 4.04 -17.30
N THR A 124 12.33 3.47 -18.20
CA THR A 124 11.74 4.25 -19.31
C THR A 124 10.84 5.38 -18.80
N GLY A 125 10.11 5.20 -17.70
CA GLY A 125 9.36 6.28 -17.06
C GLY A 125 10.26 7.31 -16.37
N ALA A 126 11.34 6.87 -15.71
CA ALA A 126 12.30 7.78 -15.08
C ALA A 126 13.02 8.67 -16.11
N ILE A 127 13.28 8.15 -17.31
CA ILE A 127 13.81 8.96 -18.43
C ILE A 127 12.85 10.10 -18.81
N GLN A 128 11.54 9.90 -18.69
CA GLN A 128 10.55 10.93 -18.98
C GLN A 128 10.39 11.92 -17.82
N PHE A 129 10.41 11.44 -16.57
CA PHE A 129 10.10 12.27 -15.40
C PHE A 129 11.31 13.01 -14.83
N CYS A 130 12.51 12.40 -14.87
CA CYS A 130 13.75 12.95 -14.31
C CYS A 130 14.97 12.55 -15.16
N PRO A 131 15.06 13.00 -16.42
CA PRO A 131 16.12 12.58 -17.36
C PRO A 131 17.55 12.88 -16.89
N ASP A 132 17.71 13.88 -16.02
CA ASP A 132 18.98 14.29 -15.39
C ASP A 132 19.44 13.30 -14.31
N LYS A 133 18.52 12.55 -13.70
CA LYS A 133 18.82 11.55 -12.66
C LYS A 133 19.14 10.16 -13.21
N VAL A 134 18.88 9.94 -14.51
CA VAL A 134 19.17 8.69 -15.21
C VAL A 134 20.53 8.79 -15.93
N PRO A 135 21.46 7.84 -15.72
CA PRO A 135 22.75 7.82 -16.41
C PRO A 135 22.61 7.79 -17.95
N ASP A 136 23.55 8.44 -18.64
CA ASP A 136 23.54 8.54 -20.11
C ASP A 136 23.74 7.19 -20.81
N ASP A 137 24.54 6.30 -20.24
CA ASP A 137 24.75 4.95 -20.76
C ASP A 137 23.43 4.14 -20.69
N VAL A 138 22.68 4.26 -19.59
CA VAL A 138 21.37 3.63 -19.41
C VAL A 138 20.36 4.20 -20.40
N LYS A 139 20.31 5.54 -20.56
CA LYS A 139 19.44 6.19 -21.57
C LYS A 139 19.73 5.67 -22.97
N THR A 140 21.00 5.49 -23.31
CA THR A 140 21.43 4.98 -24.62
C THR A 140 21.00 3.54 -24.82
N LYS A 141 21.27 2.65 -23.84
CA LYS A 141 20.86 1.24 -23.87
C LYS A 141 19.35 1.09 -24.03
N VAL A 142 18.56 1.90 -23.33
CA VAL A 142 17.09 1.89 -23.45
C VAL A 142 16.64 2.33 -24.85
N LYS A 143 17.23 3.39 -25.41
CA LYS A 143 16.92 3.84 -26.79
C LYS A 143 17.23 2.75 -27.82
N GLU A 144 18.36 2.07 -27.68
CA GLU A 144 18.75 0.96 -28.57
C GLU A 144 17.79 -0.22 -28.44
N ALA A 145 17.42 -0.61 -27.22
CA ALA A 145 16.44 -1.66 -26.97
C ALA A 145 15.08 -1.34 -27.61
N LEU A 146 14.62 -0.09 -27.48
CA LEU A 146 13.36 0.36 -28.10
C LEU A 146 13.43 0.36 -29.64
N LYS A 147 14.58 0.73 -30.23
CA LYS A 147 14.77 0.64 -31.69
C LYS A 147 14.71 -0.80 -32.18
N LYS A 148 15.42 -1.72 -31.49
CA LYS A 148 15.41 -3.16 -31.82
C LYS A 148 14.00 -3.76 -31.69
N ALA A 149 13.28 -3.43 -30.62
CA ALA A 149 11.91 -3.90 -30.41
C ALA A 149 10.92 -3.40 -31.48
N LYS A 150 11.13 -2.19 -32.01
CA LYS A 150 10.32 -1.66 -33.12
C LYS A 150 10.67 -2.30 -34.47
N ALA A 151 11.93 -2.66 -34.69
CA ALA A 151 12.38 -3.32 -35.92
C ALA A 151 12.01 -4.81 -35.98
N ALA A 152 11.77 -5.43 -34.83
CA ALA A 152 11.33 -6.83 -34.71
C ALA A 152 9.80 -7.00 -34.77
N LYS A 153 9.06 -5.93 -35.05
CA LYS A 153 7.60 -5.87 -35.05
C LYS A 153 7.11 -5.53 -36.46
#